data_AF-A0ABD2W8S6-F1
#
_entry.id   AF-A0ABD2W8S6-F1
#
_cell.length_a   1.000
_cell.length_b   1.000
_cell.length_c   1.000
_cell.angle_alpha   90.00
_cell.angle_beta   90.00
_cell.angle_gamma   90.00
#
_symmetry.space_group_name_H-M   'P 1'
#
loop_
_entity.id
_entity.type
_entity.pdbx_description
1 polymer ?
#
loop_
_entity_poly.entity_id
_entity_poly.type
_entity_poly.pdbx_seq_one_letter_code
_entity_poly.pdbx_strand_id
1 'polypeptide(L)'
;MDFENKEIIGFLSDPKIKAYVTNLNIRESLKSAEESRIIRDEGNVIFKKKKHSAEDHMNILYLYNESIACAPKESKELMLAYNNRSVFLLHLHKYKECIDDIDKVLELTKLNIKRIKLYCRKVECLTALGSPANKDVFNQVIQIFNEAKLSIDEQTCASEIIKRTKSILIANKLFVPSNRKFLKEKEEFDNIIKKKESTGPFDSLEIKMTKDMGRGLYATRDIEVGELVLVESVFVIPNVMYPFAYCYHCLRVAWNGIPCETCKQCIFCSTLCQDSAKKEYHDIECSFTAYIVQHQQNFSESIFFCLKIIILLFKKYKTVDKIQSELKKIDSQGNEICL
;
A
#
# COMPACT_ATOMS: atom_id res chain seq x y z
N MET A 1 -9.79 -37.70 4.58
CA MET A 1 -9.72 -36.71 5.66
C MET A 1 -8.63 -37.21 6.60
N ASP A 2 -7.43 -36.68 6.43
CA ASP A 2 -6.23 -37.18 7.11
C ASP A 2 -6.35 -37.13 8.64
N PHE A 3 -5.64 -38.04 9.30
CA PHE A 3 -5.58 -38.19 10.76
C PHE A 3 -5.32 -36.85 11.46
N GLU A 4 -4.43 -36.02 10.91
CA GLU A 4 -4.13 -34.67 11.41
C GLU A 4 -5.33 -33.72 11.36
N ASN A 5 -6.17 -33.79 10.31
CA ASN A 5 -7.39 -33.00 10.26
C ASN A 5 -8.38 -33.43 11.34
N LYS A 6 -8.44 -34.73 11.67
CA LYS A 6 -9.27 -35.22 12.78
C LYS A 6 -8.72 -34.76 14.14
N GLU A 7 -7.40 -34.75 14.32
CA GLU A 7 -6.75 -34.25 15.53
C GLU A 7 -6.98 -32.75 15.71
N ILE A 8 -6.78 -31.94 14.67
CA ILE A 8 -7.03 -30.49 14.69
C ILE A 8 -8.51 -30.20 14.94
N ILE A 9 -9.41 -30.88 14.22
CA ILE A 9 -10.86 -30.73 14.45
C ILE A 9 -11.20 -31.17 15.87
N GLY A 10 -10.62 -32.25 16.38
CA GLY A 10 -10.79 -32.71 17.76
C GLY A 10 -10.36 -31.67 18.78
N PHE A 11 -9.16 -31.10 18.60
CA PHE A 11 -8.61 -30.04 19.45
C PHE A 11 -9.46 -28.77 19.41
N LEU A 12 -9.84 -28.30 18.22
CA LEU A 12 -10.69 -27.10 18.05
C LEU A 12 -12.14 -27.32 18.51
N SER A 13 -12.60 -28.58 18.55
CA SER A 13 -13.92 -28.96 19.06
C SER A 13 -13.95 -29.09 20.58
N ASP A 14 -12.79 -29.05 21.26
CA ASP A 14 -12.73 -29.01 22.72
C ASP A 14 -13.52 -27.79 23.24
N PRO A 15 -14.53 -28.00 24.10
CA PRO A 15 -15.37 -26.91 24.61
C PRO A 15 -14.58 -25.78 25.30
N LYS A 16 -13.44 -26.08 25.93
CA LYS A 16 -12.57 -25.07 26.56
C LYS A 16 -11.84 -24.25 25.52
N ILE A 17 -11.32 -24.89 24.47
CA ILE A 17 -10.69 -24.18 23.34
C ILE A 17 -11.73 -23.35 22.60
N LYS A 18 -12.91 -23.92 22.33
CA LYS A 18 -14.02 -23.21 21.69
C LYS A 18 -14.50 -22.03 22.52
N ALA A 19 -14.63 -22.18 23.85
CA ALA A 19 -14.96 -21.10 24.77
C ALA A 19 -13.84 -20.04 24.80
N TYR A 20 -12.56 -20.44 24.83
CA TYR A 20 -11.42 -19.54 24.74
C TYR A 20 -11.44 -18.74 23.44
N VAL A 21 -11.60 -19.39 22.29
CA VAL A 21 -11.71 -18.75 20.96
C VAL A 21 -12.95 -17.84 20.85
N THR A 22 -14.06 -18.21 21.50
CA THR A 22 -15.29 -17.40 21.50
C THR A 22 -15.18 -16.19 22.45
N ASN A 23 -14.45 -16.34 23.55
CA ASN A 23 -14.18 -15.28 24.54
C ASN A 23 -12.98 -14.40 24.16
N LEU A 24 -12.15 -14.84 23.21
CA LEU A 24 -11.22 -13.99 22.49
C LEU A 24 -12.08 -12.97 21.74
N ASN A 25 -12.25 -11.81 22.35
CA ASN A 25 -13.07 -10.72 21.83
C ASN A 25 -12.31 -10.02 20.68
N ILE A 26 -12.04 -10.77 19.59
CA ILE A 26 -11.31 -10.33 18.38
C ILE A 26 -12.05 -9.18 17.65
N ARG A 27 -13.22 -8.79 18.15
CA ARG A 27 -14.07 -7.73 17.62
C ARG A 27 -13.84 -6.35 18.23
N GLU A 28 -12.97 -6.20 19.24
CA GLU A 28 -12.55 -4.86 19.64
C GLU A 28 -11.81 -4.22 18.45
N SER A 29 -12.20 -3.00 18.08
CA SER A 29 -11.59 -2.29 16.94
C SER A 29 -10.08 -2.25 17.14
N LEU A 30 -9.34 -3.00 16.34
CA LEU A 30 -7.87 -3.00 16.33
C LEU A 30 -7.28 -1.60 16.07
N LYS A 31 -8.11 -0.72 15.51
CA LYS A 31 -7.81 0.68 15.20
C LYS A 31 -8.10 1.56 16.43
N SER A 32 -7.14 2.38 16.81
CA SER A 32 -7.15 3.25 17.98
C SER A 32 -6.94 4.71 17.59
N ALA A 33 -7.87 5.58 18.02
CA ALA A 33 -7.75 7.03 17.84
C ALA A 33 -6.52 7.60 18.55
N GLU A 34 -6.18 7.04 19.72
CA GLU A 34 -5.00 7.44 20.50
C GLU A 34 -3.72 7.15 19.73
N GLU A 35 -3.57 5.92 19.26
CA GLU A 35 -2.40 5.46 18.52
C GLU A 35 -2.23 6.23 17.21
N SER A 36 -3.31 6.41 16.45
CA SER A 36 -3.31 7.24 15.24
C SER A 36 -2.81 8.66 15.52
N ARG A 37 -3.23 9.26 16.64
CA ARG A 37 -2.78 10.61 17.02
C ARG A 37 -1.28 10.64 17.33
N ILE A 38 -0.80 9.74 18.18
CA ILE A 38 0.62 9.69 18.59
C ILE A 38 1.53 9.57 17.36
N ILE A 39 1.25 8.59 16.50
CA ILE A 39 2.05 8.31 15.30
C ILE A 39 2.00 9.50 14.32
N ARG A 40 0.83 10.10 14.12
CA ARG A 40 0.70 11.30 13.28
C ARG A 40 1.53 12.46 13.84
N ASP A 41 1.54 12.63 15.16
CA ASP A 41 2.25 13.72 15.81
C ASP A 41 3.78 13.53 15.73
N GLU A 42 4.28 12.29 15.76
CA GLU A 42 5.67 11.96 15.41
C GLU A 42 6.00 12.38 13.96
N GLY A 43 5.12 12.05 13.01
CA GLY A 43 5.27 12.48 11.61
C GLY A 43 5.30 14.00 11.48
N ASN A 44 4.47 14.71 12.26
CA ASN A 44 4.44 16.17 12.30
C ASN A 44 5.75 16.77 12.85
N VAL A 45 6.42 16.10 13.80
CA VAL A 45 7.72 16.55 14.33
C VAL A 45 8.76 16.56 13.21
N ILE A 46 8.83 15.48 12.42
CA ILE A 46 9.77 15.39 11.30
C ILE A 46 9.40 16.41 10.21
N PHE A 47 8.13 16.51 9.83
CA PHE A 47 7.67 17.38 8.75
C PHE A 47 7.86 18.88 9.03
N LYS A 48 7.96 19.28 10.31
CA LYS A 48 8.25 20.67 10.72
C LYS A 48 9.72 21.06 10.56
N LYS A 49 10.62 20.13 10.26
CA LYS A 49 12.04 20.45 10.00
C LYS A 49 12.13 21.38 8.79
N LYS A 50 13.11 22.30 8.80
CA LYS A 50 13.31 23.26 7.70
C LYS A 50 13.77 22.60 6.39
N LYS A 51 14.43 21.45 6.50
CA LYS A 51 14.94 20.65 5.38
C LYS A 51 14.66 19.18 5.68
N HIS A 52 14.44 18.42 4.63
CA HIS A 52 14.17 16.99 4.69
C HIS A 52 15.16 16.24 3.80
N SER A 53 15.78 15.22 4.34
CA SER A 53 16.50 14.20 3.57
C SER A 53 15.53 13.21 2.92
N ALA A 54 16.04 12.31 2.06
CA ALA A 54 15.23 11.22 1.50
C ALA A 54 14.69 10.29 2.60
N GLU A 55 15.49 10.05 3.65
CA GLU A 55 15.08 9.27 4.81
C GLU A 55 13.98 9.96 5.61
N ASP A 56 14.09 11.28 5.83
CA ASP A 56 13.01 12.05 6.46
C ASP A 56 11.70 11.91 5.67
N HIS A 57 11.74 12.02 4.33
CA HIS A 57 10.54 11.84 3.50
C HIS A 57 9.95 10.44 3.60
N MET A 58 10.79 9.40 3.62
CA MET A 58 10.32 8.02 3.81
C MET A 58 9.66 7.84 5.18
N ASN A 59 10.25 8.39 6.24
CA ASN A 59 9.69 8.30 7.59
C ASN A 59 8.39 9.09 7.74
N ILE A 60 8.29 10.28 7.14
CA ILE A 60 7.03 11.06 7.14
C ILE A 60 5.92 10.29 6.42
N LEU A 61 6.22 9.70 5.25
CA LEU A 61 5.25 8.88 4.52
C LEU A 61 4.79 7.69 5.35
N TYR A 62 5.74 6.97 5.93
CA TYR A 62 5.49 5.81 6.80
C TYR A 62 4.55 6.19 7.95
N LEU A 63 4.89 7.21 8.74
CA LEU A 63 4.13 7.62 9.91
C LEU A 63 2.73 8.11 9.55
N TYR A 64 2.58 8.88 8.46
CA TYR A 64 1.25 9.29 8.02
C TYR A 64 0.40 8.13 7.53
N ASN A 65 0.97 7.18 6.78
CA ASN A 65 0.26 5.98 6.35
C ASN A 65 -0.13 5.07 7.53
N GLU A 66 0.77 4.87 8.47
CA GLU A 66 0.53 4.10 9.69
C GLU A 66 -0.57 4.76 10.54
N SER A 67 -0.53 6.08 10.72
CA SER A 67 -1.57 6.80 11.44
C SER A 67 -2.96 6.64 10.80
N ILE A 68 -3.03 6.57 9.46
CA ILE A 68 -4.27 6.28 8.73
C ILE A 68 -4.70 4.82 8.93
N ALA A 69 -3.76 3.88 8.93
CA ALA A 69 -4.02 2.47 9.20
C ALA A 69 -4.53 2.22 10.63
N CYS A 70 -4.08 3.00 11.60
CA CYS A 70 -4.53 2.93 12.99
C CYS A 70 -5.82 3.70 13.27
N ALA A 71 -6.22 4.66 12.43
CA ALA A 71 -7.38 5.52 12.70
C ALA A 71 -8.72 4.76 12.58
N PRO A 72 -9.66 4.92 13.53
CA PRO A 72 -11.01 4.37 13.39
C PRO A 72 -11.75 4.94 12.17
N LYS A 73 -12.66 4.15 11.60
CA LYS A 73 -13.45 4.55 10.43
C LYS A 73 -14.25 5.83 10.72
N GLU A 74 -14.27 6.74 9.75
CA GLU A 74 -15.00 8.03 9.81
C GLU A 74 -14.64 8.91 11.03
N SER A 75 -13.49 8.67 11.66
CA SER A 75 -13.05 9.44 12.83
C SER A 75 -12.45 10.80 12.46
N LYS A 76 -12.39 11.68 13.47
CA LYS A 76 -11.65 12.94 13.38
C LYS A 76 -10.17 12.68 13.08
N GLU A 77 -9.60 11.64 13.67
CA GLU A 77 -8.20 11.25 13.53
C GLU A 77 -7.89 10.84 12.10
N LEU A 78 -8.78 10.07 11.46
CA LEU A 78 -8.68 9.69 10.06
C LEU A 78 -8.69 10.93 9.15
N MET A 79 -9.62 11.87 9.39
CA MET A 79 -9.64 13.15 8.67
C MET A 79 -8.34 13.93 8.81
N LEU A 80 -7.82 14.05 10.04
CA LEU A 80 -6.58 14.79 10.31
C LEU A 80 -5.38 14.14 9.65
N ALA A 81 -5.31 12.80 9.67
CA ALA A 81 -4.23 12.03 9.08
C ALA A 81 -4.20 12.19 7.55
N TYR A 82 -5.35 12.02 6.86
CA TYR A 82 -5.44 12.29 5.41
C TYR A 82 -5.12 13.75 5.08
N ASN A 83 -5.58 14.71 5.88
CA ASN A 83 -5.24 16.11 5.65
C ASN A 83 -3.73 16.36 5.75
N ASN A 84 -3.04 15.80 6.76
CA ASN A 84 -1.60 15.96 6.92
C ASN A 84 -0.83 15.27 5.77
N ARG A 85 -1.24 14.06 5.38
CA ARG A 85 -0.64 13.35 4.25
C ARG A 85 -0.82 14.14 2.94
N SER A 86 -1.98 14.73 2.69
CA SER A 86 -2.17 15.57 1.49
C SER A 86 -1.25 16.79 1.45
N VAL A 87 -0.93 17.42 2.59
CA VAL A 87 0.06 18.52 2.64
C VAL A 87 1.45 18.00 2.27
N PHE A 88 1.83 16.84 2.79
CA PHE A 88 3.10 16.21 2.47
C PHE A 88 3.21 15.74 1.02
N LEU A 89 2.13 15.21 0.44
CA LEU A 89 2.07 14.83 -0.96
C LEU A 89 2.21 16.04 -1.88
N LEU A 90 1.61 17.18 -1.53
CA LEU A 90 1.84 18.44 -2.23
C LEU A 90 3.32 18.87 -2.16
N HIS A 91 3.95 18.77 -0.98
CA HIS A 91 5.38 19.05 -0.77
C HIS A 91 6.29 18.20 -1.68
N LEU A 92 5.86 16.97 -2.02
CA LEU A 92 6.57 16.06 -2.92
C LEU A 92 6.12 16.11 -4.38
N HIS A 93 5.25 17.06 -4.75
CA HIS A 93 4.68 17.16 -6.11
C HIS A 93 3.88 15.91 -6.54
N LYS A 94 3.33 15.15 -5.59
CA LYS A 94 2.43 14.01 -5.80
C LYS A 94 0.99 14.49 -5.93
N TYR A 95 0.74 15.26 -6.99
CA TYR A 95 -0.49 16.03 -7.14
C TYR A 95 -1.75 15.17 -7.27
N LYS A 96 -1.67 14.02 -7.96
CA LYS A 96 -2.83 13.13 -8.13
C LYS A 96 -3.20 12.51 -6.79
N GLU A 97 -2.20 11.96 -6.10
CA GLU A 97 -2.33 11.35 -4.78
C GLU A 97 -2.80 12.34 -3.72
N CYS A 98 -2.34 13.60 -3.81
CA CYS A 98 -2.80 14.69 -2.95
C CYS A 98 -4.30 14.97 -3.13
N ILE A 99 -4.78 14.98 -4.38
CA ILE A 99 -6.20 15.18 -4.70
C ILE A 99 -7.04 14.05 -4.11
N ASP A 100 -6.61 12.79 -4.25
CA ASP A 100 -7.33 11.64 -3.70
C ASP A 100 -7.53 11.76 -2.17
N ASP A 101 -6.50 12.21 -1.45
CA ASP A 101 -6.60 12.44 -0.01
C ASP A 101 -7.50 13.63 0.34
N ILE A 102 -7.45 14.70 -0.46
CA ILE A 102 -8.34 15.85 -0.28
C ILE A 102 -9.79 15.40 -0.40
N ASP A 103 -10.12 14.59 -1.41
CA ASP A 103 -11.49 14.14 -1.66
C ASP A 103 -12.02 13.27 -0.52
N LYS A 104 -11.21 12.36 0.03
CA LYS A 104 -11.56 11.60 1.25
C LYS A 104 -11.84 12.50 2.45
N VAL A 105 -11.07 13.58 2.64
CA VAL A 105 -11.32 14.51 3.76
C VAL A 105 -12.58 15.34 3.52
N LEU A 106 -12.85 15.73 2.27
CA LEU A 106 -14.05 16.51 1.90
C LEU A 106 -15.35 15.73 2.11
N GLU A 107 -15.32 14.41 1.98
CA GLU A 107 -16.45 13.52 2.33
C GLU A 107 -16.75 13.50 3.83
N LEU A 108 -15.72 13.66 4.66
CA LEU A 108 -15.82 13.57 6.12
C LEU A 108 -16.08 14.92 6.80
N THR A 109 -15.68 16.05 6.20
CA THR A 109 -15.76 17.38 6.83
C THR A 109 -16.83 18.29 6.24
N LYS A 110 -17.64 18.88 7.14
CA LYS A 110 -18.62 19.93 6.81
C LYS A 110 -18.16 21.33 7.19
N LEU A 111 -16.96 21.48 7.77
CA LEU A 111 -16.46 22.78 8.24
C LEU A 111 -15.95 23.62 7.07
N ASN A 112 -16.62 24.75 6.81
CA ASN A 112 -16.33 25.62 5.65
C ASN A 112 -14.87 26.08 5.59
N ILE A 113 -14.27 26.48 6.72
CA ILE A 113 -12.85 26.88 6.73
C ILE A 113 -11.91 25.75 6.31
N LYS A 114 -12.20 24.49 6.69
CA LYS A 114 -11.39 23.33 6.28
C LYS A 114 -11.60 23.04 4.80
N ARG A 115 -12.83 23.10 4.32
CA ARG A 115 -13.18 22.92 2.91
C ARG A 115 -12.48 23.94 2.02
N ILE A 116 -12.46 25.22 2.41
CA ILE A 116 -11.70 26.29 1.71
C ILE A 116 -10.22 25.92 1.60
N LYS A 117 -9.58 25.54 2.71
CA LYS A 117 -8.16 25.15 2.73
C LYS A 117 -7.87 23.95 1.81
N LEU A 118 -8.74 22.95 1.84
CA LEU A 118 -8.63 21.74 1.02
C LEU A 118 -8.82 22.03 -0.47
N TYR A 119 -9.87 22.78 -0.84
CA TYR A 119 -10.11 23.15 -2.23
C TYR A 119 -9.02 24.06 -2.78
N CYS A 120 -8.48 25.00 -2.01
CA CYS A 120 -7.31 25.79 -2.41
C CYS A 120 -6.10 24.90 -2.74
N ARG A 121 -5.81 23.90 -1.89
CA ARG A 121 -4.77 22.89 -2.16
C ARG A 121 -5.07 22.09 -3.43
N LYS A 122 -6.34 21.72 -3.67
CA LYS A 122 -6.79 21.03 -4.88
C LYS A 122 -6.59 21.89 -6.13
N VAL A 123 -6.88 23.19 -6.07
CA VAL A 123 -6.62 24.15 -7.18
C VAL A 123 -5.13 24.21 -7.52
N GLU A 124 -4.26 24.25 -6.51
CA GLU A 124 -2.81 24.22 -6.72
C GLU A 124 -2.37 22.93 -7.44
N CYS A 125 -2.87 21.77 -6.99
CA CYS A 125 -2.59 20.49 -7.64
C CYS A 125 -3.09 20.45 -9.09
N LEU A 126 -4.33 20.87 -9.34
CA LEU A 126 -4.94 20.86 -10.68
C LEU A 126 -4.21 21.83 -11.62
N THR A 127 -3.77 22.99 -11.12
CA THR A 127 -2.97 23.96 -11.89
C THR A 127 -1.63 23.36 -12.28
N ALA A 128 -0.93 22.71 -11.33
CA ALA A 128 0.33 22.04 -11.62
C ALA A 128 0.18 20.90 -12.65
N LEU A 129 -0.96 20.21 -12.65
CA LEU A 129 -1.30 19.16 -13.61
C LEU A 129 -1.84 19.69 -14.96
N GLY A 130 -2.05 21.00 -15.10
CA GLY A 130 -2.65 21.59 -16.31
C GLY A 130 -4.11 21.23 -16.53
N SER A 131 -4.82 20.79 -15.48
CA SER A 131 -6.22 20.41 -15.58
C SER A 131 -7.11 21.65 -15.63
N PRO A 132 -8.04 21.75 -16.60
CA PRO A 132 -8.94 22.91 -16.73
C PRO A 132 -9.94 23.02 -15.58
N ALA A 133 -10.16 21.94 -14.84
CA ALA A 133 -11.04 21.91 -13.66
C ALA A 133 -10.55 22.83 -12.52
N ASN A 134 -9.29 23.32 -12.57
CA ASN A 134 -8.76 24.22 -11.56
C ASN A 134 -9.60 25.50 -11.38
N LYS A 135 -10.14 26.06 -12.47
CA LYS A 135 -10.98 27.27 -12.45
C LYS A 135 -12.32 27.01 -11.76
N ASP A 136 -12.95 25.88 -12.07
CA ASP A 136 -14.25 25.50 -11.50
C ASP A 136 -14.12 25.28 -9.98
N VAL A 137 -13.08 24.56 -9.55
CA VAL A 137 -12.81 24.37 -8.13
C VAL A 137 -12.48 25.69 -7.44
N PHE A 138 -11.75 26.60 -8.09
CA PHE A 138 -11.48 27.92 -7.52
C PHE A 138 -12.76 28.77 -7.37
N ASN A 139 -13.70 28.68 -8.32
CA ASN A 139 -14.99 29.34 -8.20
C ASN A 139 -15.81 28.78 -7.03
N GLN A 140 -15.76 27.46 -6.79
CA GLN A 140 -16.38 26.85 -5.61
C GLN A 140 -15.78 27.37 -4.30
N VAL A 141 -14.46 27.63 -4.25
CA VAL A 141 -13.81 28.26 -3.08
C VAL A 141 -14.42 29.64 -2.81
N ILE A 142 -14.55 30.48 -3.84
CA ILE A 142 -15.10 31.83 -3.71
C ILE A 142 -16.56 31.78 -3.25
N GLN A 143 -17.35 30.86 -3.80
CA GLN A 143 -18.73 30.67 -3.39
C GLN A 143 -18.83 30.30 -1.90
N ILE A 144 -18.09 29.28 -1.45
CA ILE A 144 -18.08 28.85 -0.04
C ILE A 144 -17.63 30.01 0.85
N PHE A 145 -16.61 30.76 0.45
CA PHE A 145 -16.10 31.90 1.24
C PHE A 145 -17.14 33.03 1.40
N ASN A 146 -17.94 33.30 0.37
CA ASN A 146 -18.96 34.35 0.41
C ASN A 146 -20.22 33.94 1.21
N GLU A 147 -20.60 32.66 1.14
CA GLU A 147 -21.82 32.14 1.78
C GLU A 147 -21.59 31.70 3.24
N ALA A 148 -20.36 31.31 3.59
CA ALA A 148 -20.06 30.79 4.92
C ALA A 148 -20.06 31.89 6.00
N LYS A 149 -20.73 31.59 7.12
CA LYS A 149 -20.58 32.35 8.36
C LYS A 149 -19.27 31.94 9.05
N LEU A 150 -18.19 32.67 8.75
CA LEU A 150 -16.87 32.47 9.33
C LEU A 150 -16.64 33.43 10.50
N SER A 151 -15.82 33.05 11.47
CA SER A 151 -15.30 34.01 12.46
C SER A 151 -14.35 35.02 11.78
N ILE A 152 -14.05 36.14 12.45
CA ILE A 152 -13.12 37.16 11.94
C ILE A 152 -11.76 36.53 11.61
N ASP A 153 -11.21 35.72 12.51
CA ASP A 153 -9.92 35.05 12.32
C ASP A 153 -9.96 34.05 11.15
N GLU A 154 -11.06 33.30 11.00
CA GLU A 154 -11.25 32.37 9.89
C GLU A 154 -11.36 33.11 8.56
N GLN A 155 -12.05 34.25 8.54
CA GLN A 155 -12.22 35.08 7.36
C GLN A 155 -10.89 35.67 6.88
N THR A 156 -10.08 36.20 7.81
CA THR A 156 -8.72 36.68 7.50
C THR A 156 -7.84 35.54 6.97
N CYS A 157 -7.84 34.38 7.66
CA CYS A 157 -7.06 33.21 7.22
C CYS A 157 -7.48 32.73 5.82
N ALA A 158 -8.78 32.62 5.55
CA ALA A 158 -9.30 32.21 4.25
C ALA A 158 -8.92 33.20 3.15
N SER A 159 -9.04 34.50 3.41
CA SER A 159 -8.69 35.57 2.45
C SER A 159 -7.24 35.48 1.99
N GLU A 160 -6.31 35.26 2.91
CA GLU A 160 -4.88 35.11 2.58
C GLU A 160 -4.62 33.88 1.71
N ILE A 161 -5.23 32.75 2.04
CA ILE A 161 -5.06 31.50 1.31
C ILE A 161 -5.66 31.61 -0.10
N ILE A 162 -6.84 32.22 -0.22
CA ILE A 162 -7.51 32.47 -1.50
C ILE A 162 -6.64 33.38 -2.38
N LYS A 163 -6.07 34.46 -1.81
CA LYS A 163 -5.18 35.36 -2.53
C LYS A 163 -3.95 34.63 -3.10
N ARG A 164 -3.28 33.82 -2.28
CA ARG A 164 -2.12 33.01 -2.73
C ARG A 164 -2.52 32.02 -3.82
N THR A 165 -3.65 31.34 -3.65
CA THR A 165 -4.18 30.37 -4.63
C THR A 165 -4.50 31.04 -5.96
N LYS A 166 -5.09 32.24 -5.93
CA LYS A 166 -5.35 33.05 -7.13
C LYS A 166 -4.06 33.39 -7.87
N SER A 167 -3.00 33.76 -7.15
CA SER A 167 -1.69 34.03 -7.76
C SER A 167 -1.10 32.80 -8.45
N ILE A 168 -1.20 31.61 -7.84
CA ILE A 168 -0.77 30.34 -8.45
C ILE A 168 -1.57 30.05 -9.72
N LEU A 169 -2.89 30.20 -9.64
CA LEU A 169 -3.80 29.97 -10.77
C LEU A 169 -3.49 30.89 -11.96
N ILE A 170 -3.22 32.18 -11.70
CA ILE A 170 -2.85 33.16 -12.75
C ILE A 170 -1.48 32.83 -13.35
N ALA A 171 -0.50 32.46 -12.50
CA ALA A 171 0.82 32.07 -12.99
C ALA A 171 0.77 30.81 -13.87
N ASN A 172 -0.23 29.94 -13.66
CA ASN A 172 -0.52 28.74 -14.45
C ASN A 172 0.72 27.88 -14.76
N LYS A 173 1.62 27.77 -13.78
CA LYS A 173 2.89 27.08 -13.97
C LYS A 173 2.67 25.57 -13.89
N LEU A 174 2.83 24.91 -15.02
CA LEU A 174 2.80 23.45 -15.11
C LEU A 174 3.99 22.84 -14.36
N PHE A 175 3.74 21.71 -13.71
CA PHE A 175 4.81 20.91 -13.13
C PHE A 175 5.62 20.23 -14.23
N VAL A 176 6.94 20.34 -14.13
CA VAL A 176 7.90 19.67 -15.00
C VAL A 176 8.83 18.84 -14.11
N PRO A 177 8.80 17.49 -14.21
CA PRO A 177 9.68 16.65 -13.43
C PRO A 177 11.16 16.96 -13.73
N SER A 178 11.97 17.08 -12.69
CA SER A 178 13.42 17.26 -12.84
C SER A 178 14.13 15.99 -13.35
N ASN A 179 13.55 14.81 -13.11
CA ASN A 179 14.10 13.49 -13.41
C ASN A 179 13.63 12.92 -14.76
N ARG A 180 13.42 13.76 -15.79
CA ARG A 180 12.92 13.32 -17.11
C ARG A 180 13.76 12.22 -17.77
N LYS A 181 15.08 12.23 -17.59
CA LYS A 181 15.98 11.19 -18.11
C LYS A 181 15.65 9.82 -17.50
N PHE A 182 15.59 9.75 -16.17
CA PHE A 182 15.22 8.53 -15.44
C PHE A 182 13.82 8.01 -15.83
N LEU A 183 12.86 8.90 -16.05
CA LEU A 183 11.50 8.47 -16.45
C LEU A 183 11.50 7.79 -17.83
N LYS A 184 12.31 8.28 -18.78
CA LYS A 184 12.46 7.65 -20.10
C LYS A 184 13.16 6.30 -19.99
N GLU A 185 14.27 6.24 -19.26
CA GLU A 185 14.99 4.98 -19.02
C GLU A 185 14.07 3.93 -18.39
N LYS A 186 13.26 4.33 -17.41
CA LYS A 186 12.27 3.44 -16.79
C LYS A 186 11.25 2.90 -17.80
N GLU A 187 10.72 3.75 -18.68
CA GLU A 187 9.76 3.34 -19.71
C GLU A 187 10.39 2.34 -20.71
N GLU A 188 11.66 2.55 -21.08
CA GLU A 188 12.43 1.61 -21.90
C GLU A 188 12.58 0.25 -21.18
N PHE A 189 12.97 0.24 -19.91
CA PHE A 189 13.06 -0.99 -19.11
C PHE A 189 11.71 -1.71 -18.97
N ASP A 190 10.62 -0.97 -18.71
CA ASP A 190 9.27 -1.54 -18.61
C ASP A 190 8.86 -2.23 -19.92
N ASN A 191 9.27 -1.71 -21.08
CA ASN A 191 9.02 -2.33 -22.38
C ASN A 191 9.85 -3.59 -22.61
N ILE A 192 11.11 -3.61 -22.15
CA ILE A 192 11.96 -4.81 -22.19
C ILE A 192 11.34 -5.94 -21.37
N ILE A 193 10.87 -5.63 -20.16
CA ILE A 193 10.21 -6.61 -19.27
C ILE A 193 8.96 -7.18 -19.95
N LYS A 194 8.06 -6.34 -20.45
CA LYS A 194 6.84 -6.79 -21.14
C LYS A 194 7.14 -7.69 -22.34
N LYS A 195 8.17 -7.34 -23.12
CA LYS A 195 8.60 -8.17 -24.25
C LYS A 195 9.05 -9.55 -23.77
N LYS A 196 9.85 -9.61 -22.70
CA LYS A 196 10.34 -10.87 -22.15
C LYS A 196 9.22 -11.73 -21.54
N GLU A 197 8.27 -11.11 -20.83
CA GLU A 197 7.07 -11.80 -20.33
C GLU A 197 6.25 -12.45 -21.47
N SER A 198 6.26 -11.85 -22.67
CA SER A 198 5.55 -12.40 -23.83
C SER A 198 6.28 -13.54 -24.55
N THR A 199 7.61 -13.64 -24.46
CA THR A 199 8.39 -14.73 -25.06
C THR A 199 8.48 -15.96 -24.14
N GLY A 200 8.28 -15.76 -22.84
CA GLY A 200 8.30 -16.82 -21.83
C GLY A 200 9.69 -17.04 -21.21
N PRO A 201 9.75 -17.65 -20.00
CA PRO A 201 10.98 -17.72 -19.20
C PRO A 201 12.08 -18.64 -19.77
N PHE A 202 11.74 -19.50 -20.73
CA PHE A 202 12.63 -20.54 -21.27
C PHE A 202 13.02 -20.32 -22.75
N ASP A 203 12.87 -19.10 -23.26
CA ASP A 203 13.27 -18.77 -24.65
C ASP A 203 14.79 -18.89 -24.90
N SER A 204 15.58 -18.76 -23.83
CA SER A 204 17.05 -18.74 -23.81
C SER A 204 17.62 -19.64 -22.73
N LEU A 205 16.76 -20.34 -22.00
CA LEU A 205 17.11 -21.15 -20.83
C LEU A 205 16.47 -22.52 -20.91
N GLU A 206 17.16 -23.51 -20.34
CA GLU A 206 16.65 -24.84 -20.08
C GLU A 206 17.00 -25.29 -18.66
N ILE A 207 16.14 -26.12 -18.08
CA ILE A 207 16.42 -26.76 -16.79
C ILE A 207 17.13 -28.09 -17.06
N LYS A 208 18.32 -28.27 -16.48
CA LYS A 208 19.09 -29.52 -16.59
C LYS A 208 19.58 -30.00 -15.24
N MET A 209 19.82 -31.31 -15.15
CA MET A 209 20.47 -31.96 -14.02
C MET A 209 21.93 -32.25 -14.38
N THR A 210 22.88 -31.83 -13.55
CA THR A 210 24.30 -32.19 -13.70
C THR A 210 24.77 -32.97 -12.48
N LYS A 211 25.79 -33.81 -12.67
CA LYS A 211 26.35 -34.62 -11.58
C LYS A 211 26.94 -33.76 -10.45
N ASP A 212 27.52 -32.62 -10.80
CA ASP A 212 28.31 -31.82 -9.87
C ASP A 212 27.49 -30.74 -9.13
N MET A 213 26.42 -30.24 -9.76
CA MET A 213 25.61 -29.12 -9.22
C MET A 213 24.13 -29.45 -9.06
N GLY A 214 23.68 -30.65 -9.46
CA GLY A 214 22.28 -31.01 -9.42
C GLY A 214 21.44 -30.22 -10.42
N ARG A 215 20.24 -29.76 -10.01
CA ARG A 215 19.28 -29.06 -10.87
C ARG A 215 19.69 -27.61 -11.05
N GLY A 216 19.79 -27.14 -12.29
CA GLY A 216 20.13 -25.75 -12.60
C GLY A 216 19.47 -25.22 -13.88
N LEU A 217 19.57 -23.91 -14.07
CA LEU A 217 19.19 -23.21 -15.31
C LEU A 217 20.44 -23.00 -16.18
N TYR A 218 20.36 -23.42 -17.44
CA TYR A 218 21.47 -23.38 -18.39
C TYR A 218 21.04 -22.63 -19.64
N ALA A 219 21.96 -21.87 -20.25
CA ALA A 219 21.66 -21.14 -21.48
C ALA A 219 21.59 -22.11 -22.68
N THR A 220 20.58 -21.94 -23.54
CA THR A 220 20.40 -22.73 -24.77
C THR A 220 21.06 -22.08 -26.00
N ARG A 221 21.51 -20.83 -25.85
CA ARG A 221 22.23 -20.03 -26.85
C ARG A 221 23.11 -19.00 -26.15
N ASP A 222 23.92 -18.29 -26.93
CA ASP A 222 24.65 -17.13 -26.44
C ASP A 222 23.67 -16.02 -26.01
N ILE A 223 23.98 -15.38 -24.87
CA ILE A 223 23.22 -14.29 -24.26
C ILE A 223 24.11 -13.07 -24.21
N GLU A 224 23.65 -11.96 -24.79
CA GLU A 224 24.43 -10.74 -24.90
C GLU A 224 24.45 -9.95 -23.58
N VAL A 225 25.50 -9.13 -23.38
CA VAL A 225 25.62 -8.28 -22.20
C VAL A 225 24.45 -7.29 -22.14
N GLY A 226 23.71 -7.31 -21.03
CA GLY A 226 22.54 -6.46 -20.82
C GLY A 226 21.21 -7.06 -21.31
N GLU A 227 21.22 -8.26 -21.87
CA GLU A 227 19.99 -8.98 -22.23
C GLU A 227 19.25 -9.47 -20.97
N LEU A 228 17.92 -9.28 -20.95
CA LEU A 228 17.08 -9.76 -19.85
C LEU A 228 16.87 -11.28 -19.97
N VAL A 229 17.44 -12.02 -19.02
CA VAL A 229 17.50 -13.49 -19.04
C VAL A 229 16.20 -14.15 -18.60
N LEU A 230 15.60 -13.70 -17.50
CA LEU A 230 14.41 -14.29 -16.89
C LEU A 230 13.55 -13.20 -16.24
N VAL A 231 12.23 -13.31 -16.39
CA VAL A 231 11.24 -12.57 -15.60
C VAL A 231 10.32 -13.59 -14.96
N GLU A 232 10.28 -13.59 -13.63
CA GLU A 232 9.48 -14.51 -12.82
C GLU A 232 8.58 -13.70 -11.88
N SER A 233 7.31 -14.09 -11.76
CA SER A 233 6.43 -13.52 -10.74
C SER A 233 6.76 -14.10 -9.37
N VAL A 234 6.85 -13.26 -8.34
CA VAL A 234 7.09 -13.74 -6.97
C VAL A 234 5.90 -14.58 -6.48
N PHE A 235 6.18 -15.79 -5.97
CA PHE A 235 5.13 -16.62 -5.38
C PHE A 235 4.63 -16.05 -4.04
N VAL A 236 5.55 -15.60 -3.18
CA VAL A 236 5.23 -14.96 -1.90
C VAL A 236 6.03 -13.69 -1.74
N ILE A 237 5.34 -12.61 -1.39
CA ILE A 237 5.96 -11.36 -1.01
C ILE A 237 6.29 -11.42 0.49
N PRO A 238 7.58 -11.28 0.86
CA PRO A 238 7.98 -11.26 2.27
C PRO A 238 7.41 -10.02 2.96
N ASN A 239 7.31 -10.08 4.29
CA ASN A 239 6.99 -8.89 5.05
C ASN A 239 8.17 -7.91 4.92
N VAL A 240 7.88 -6.66 4.57
CA VAL A 240 8.91 -5.68 4.19
C VAL A 240 9.28 -4.86 5.42
N MET A 241 10.56 -4.53 5.60
CA MET A 241 10.93 -3.40 6.45
C MET A 241 10.17 -2.15 5.95
N TYR A 242 9.48 -1.45 6.86
CA TYR A 242 8.55 -0.34 6.57
C TYR A 242 7.22 -0.74 5.89
N PRO A 243 6.35 -1.53 6.55
CA PRO A 243 5.07 -1.99 5.98
C PRO A 243 4.13 -0.84 5.55
N PHE A 244 4.32 0.37 6.10
CA PHE A 244 3.51 1.55 5.78
C PHE A 244 4.14 2.49 4.73
N ALA A 245 5.30 2.16 4.16
CA ALA A 245 5.82 2.89 3.00
C ALA A 245 5.47 2.21 1.67
N TYR A 246 5.24 0.89 1.69
CA TYR A 246 5.07 0.07 0.51
C TYR A 246 3.72 -0.65 0.49
N CYS A 247 3.23 -0.95 -0.70
CA CYS A 247 2.02 -1.73 -0.89
C CYS A 247 2.23 -3.18 -0.43
N TYR A 248 1.32 -3.67 0.41
CA TYR A 248 1.36 -5.03 0.93
C TYR A 248 1.14 -6.14 -0.11
N HIS A 249 0.77 -5.78 -1.33
CA HIS A 249 0.50 -6.69 -2.44
C HIS A 249 1.47 -6.60 -3.61
N CYS A 250 2.06 -5.43 -3.87
CA CYS A 250 2.91 -5.25 -5.06
C CYS A 250 4.24 -4.52 -4.78
N LEU A 251 4.53 -4.21 -3.52
CA LEU A 251 5.76 -3.55 -3.06
C LEU A 251 6.04 -2.16 -3.64
N ARG A 252 5.15 -1.61 -4.48
CA ARG A 252 5.26 -0.21 -4.93
C ARG A 252 5.09 0.72 -3.74
N VAL A 253 5.78 1.86 -3.77
CA VAL A 253 5.59 2.93 -2.78
C VAL A 253 4.10 3.32 -2.73
N ALA A 254 3.51 3.24 -1.54
CA ALA A 254 2.10 3.50 -1.31
C ALA A 254 1.89 4.98 -0.93
N TRP A 255 2.12 5.88 -1.89
CA TRP A 255 2.00 7.34 -1.69
C TRP A 255 0.66 7.76 -1.07
N ASN A 256 -0.45 7.23 -1.60
CA ASN A 256 -1.81 7.39 -1.09
C ASN A 256 -2.34 6.10 -0.46
N GLY A 257 -1.48 5.36 0.27
CA GLY A 257 -1.78 4.06 0.86
C GLY A 257 -3.18 3.94 1.47
N ILE A 258 -3.92 2.93 1.03
CA ILE A 258 -5.28 2.59 1.44
C ILE A 258 -5.17 1.53 2.54
N PRO A 259 -5.57 1.81 3.78
CA PRO A 259 -5.44 0.85 4.85
C PRO A 259 -6.45 -0.29 4.70
N CYS A 260 -6.15 -1.46 5.28
CA CYS A 260 -7.18 -2.44 5.55
C CYS A 260 -8.28 -1.83 6.45
N GLU A 261 -9.55 -2.18 6.19
CA GLU A 261 -10.68 -1.70 6.99
C GLU A 261 -10.74 -2.35 8.38
N THR A 262 -10.20 -3.57 8.50
CA THR A 262 -10.30 -4.38 9.72
C THR A 262 -9.03 -4.31 10.57
N CYS A 263 -7.87 -4.66 9.98
CA CYS A 263 -6.59 -4.64 10.71
C CYS A 263 -5.84 -3.31 10.52
N LYS A 264 -4.81 -3.11 11.34
CA LYS A 264 -3.89 -1.97 11.24
C LYS A 264 -2.51 -2.35 10.69
N GLN A 265 -2.34 -3.54 10.12
CA GLN A 265 -1.02 -4.12 9.79
C GLN A 265 -0.54 -3.83 8.36
N CYS A 266 -1.43 -3.38 7.48
CA CYS A 266 -1.10 -3.25 6.07
C CYS A 266 -1.83 -2.11 5.38
N ILE A 267 -1.23 -1.66 4.27
CA ILE A 267 -1.78 -0.69 3.34
C ILE A 267 -1.59 -1.18 1.90
N PHE A 268 -2.39 -0.65 1.00
CA PHE A 268 -2.38 -0.97 -0.43
C PHE A 268 -2.24 0.30 -1.26
N CYS A 269 -1.49 0.26 -2.37
CA CYS A 269 -1.36 1.44 -3.24
C CYS A 269 -2.60 1.71 -4.09
N SER A 270 -3.54 0.77 -4.18
CA SER A 270 -4.78 0.89 -4.95
C SER A 270 -5.84 -0.07 -4.44
N THR A 271 -7.10 0.21 -4.79
CA THR A 271 -8.24 -0.68 -4.51
C THR A 271 -8.06 -2.04 -5.18
N LEU A 272 -7.51 -2.07 -6.40
CA LEU A 272 -7.15 -3.32 -7.09
C LEU A 272 -6.19 -4.17 -6.26
N CYS A 273 -5.13 -3.58 -5.70
CA CYS A 273 -4.19 -4.31 -4.85
C CYS A 273 -4.84 -4.79 -3.54
N GLN A 274 -5.74 -3.99 -2.96
CA GLN A 274 -6.49 -4.36 -1.77
C GLN A 274 -7.41 -5.56 -2.04
N ASP A 275 -8.15 -5.52 -3.15
CA ASP A 275 -9.09 -6.57 -3.55
C ASP A 275 -8.37 -7.87 -3.94
N SER A 276 -7.27 -7.78 -4.71
CA SER A 276 -6.43 -8.93 -5.04
C SER A 276 -5.85 -9.56 -3.78
N ALA A 277 -5.26 -8.77 -2.89
CA ALA A 277 -4.73 -9.28 -1.63
C ALA A 277 -5.81 -9.97 -0.80
N LYS A 278 -6.98 -9.35 -0.64
CA LYS A 278 -8.12 -9.91 0.09
C LYS A 278 -8.56 -11.25 -0.49
N LYS A 279 -8.59 -11.37 -1.82
CA LYS A 279 -8.96 -12.61 -2.51
C LYS A 279 -7.91 -13.70 -2.32
N GLU A 280 -6.63 -13.35 -2.47
CA GLU A 280 -5.54 -14.32 -2.56
C GLU A 280 -5.06 -14.83 -1.21
N TYR A 281 -4.97 -13.99 -0.18
CA TYR A 281 -4.39 -14.38 1.11
C TYR A 281 -4.90 -13.57 2.31
N HIS A 282 -5.22 -12.30 2.12
CA HIS A 282 -5.45 -11.37 3.21
C HIS A 282 -6.79 -11.56 3.93
N ASP A 283 -7.80 -12.18 3.33
CA ASP A 283 -9.04 -12.54 4.05
C ASP A 283 -8.79 -13.52 5.21
N ILE A 284 -7.90 -14.50 4.99
CA ILE A 284 -7.45 -15.44 6.02
C ILE A 284 -6.44 -14.74 6.93
N GLU A 285 -5.42 -14.12 6.35
CA GLU A 285 -4.32 -13.48 7.08
C GLU A 285 -4.78 -12.39 8.05
N CYS A 286 -5.74 -11.55 7.63
CA CYS A 286 -6.24 -10.42 8.41
C CYS A 286 -6.85 -10.87 9.75
N SER A 287 -7.43 -12.06 9.80
CA SER A 287 -8.16 -12.56 10.98
C SER A 287 -7.24 -12.92 12.15
N PHE A 288 -6.03 -13.40 11.88
CA PHE A 288 -5.12 -13.88 12.92
C PHE A 288 -3.85 -13.02 13.04
N THR A 289 -3.40 -12.35 11.98
CA THR A 289 -2.12 -11.63 12.00
C THR A 289 -2.12 -10.50 13.03
N ALA A 290 -3.23 -9.77 13.15
CA ALA A 290 -3.36 -8.76 14.19
C ALA A 290 -3.27 -9.36 15.60
N TYR A 291 -3.82 -10.56 15.81
CA TYR A 291 -3.78 -11.25 17.09
C TYR A 291 -2.36 -11.75 17.41
N ILE A 292 -1.68 -12.40 16.45
CA ILE A 292 -0.31 -12.89 16.62
C ILE A 292 0.63 -11.73 16.97
N VAL A 293 0.57 -10.62 16.21
CA VAL A 293 1.43 -9.45 16.45
C VAL A 293 1.15 -8.83 17.83
N GLN A 294 -0.10 -8.82 18.30
CA GLN A 294 -0.44 -8.27 19.62
C GLN A 294 0.02 -9.15 20.80
N HIS A 295 0.05 -10.47 20.63
CA HIS A 295 0.24 -11.41 21.75
C HIS A 295 1.58 -12.14 21.75
N GLN A 296 2.36 -12.07 20.66
CA GLN A 296 3.65 -12.73 20.52
C GLN A 296 4.72 -11.74 20.09
N GLN A 297 5.38 -11.09 21.05
CA GLN A 297 6.44 -10.11 20.79
C GLN A 297 7.70 -10.70 20.12
N ASN A 298 7.85 -12.04 20.09
CA ASN A 298 8.99 -12.76 19.50
C ASN A 298 8.60 -13.64 18.30
N PHE A 299 7.49 -13.35 17.62
CA PHE A 299 7.09 -14.12 16.45
C PHE A 299 8.03 -13.80 15.28
N SER A 300 8.82 -14.78 14.83
CA SER A 300 9.85 -14.53 13.81
C SER A 300 9.22 -14.23 12.44
N GLU A 301 9.84 -13.31 11.69
CA GLU A 301 9.42 -12.99 10.31
C GLU A 301 9.37 -14.24 9.40
N SER A 302 10.26 -15.20 9.66
CA SER A 302 10.26 -16.50 8.97
C SER A 302 8.97 -17.27 9.15
N ILE A 303 8.32 -17.21 10.33
CA ILE A 303 7.05 -17.90 10.55
C ILE A 303 5.93 -17.19 9.77
N PHE A 304 5.89 -15.85 9.75
CA PHE A 304 4.92 -15.12 8.91
C PHE A 304 5.06 -15.48 7.44
N PHE A 305 6.29 -15.57 6.94
CA PHE A 305 6.56 -15.99 5.57
C PHE A 305 6.06 -17.41 5.29
N CYS A 306 6.37 -18.37 6.17
CA CYS A 306 5.89 -19.75 6.07
C CYS A 306 4.36 -19.84 6.11
N LEU A 307 3.70 -19.12 7.03
CA LEU A 307 2.24 -19.07 7.11
C LEU A 307 1.63 -18.52 5.82
N LYS A 308 2.23 -17.48 5.23
CA LYS A 308 1.75 -16.90 3.97
C LYS A 308 1.91 -17.88 2.80
N ILE A 309 3.02 -18.61 2.72
CA ILE A 309 3.19 -19.72 1.75
C ILE A 309 2.06 -20.74 1.90
N ILE A 310 1.81 -21.20 3.12
CA ILE A 310 0.78 -22.20 3.41
C ILE A 310 -0.59 -21.67 2.97
N ILE A 311 -0.95 -20.43 3.33
CA ILE A 311 -2.22 -19.80 2.93
C ILE A 311 -2.36 -19.76 1.42
N LEU A 312 -1.32 -19.33 0.69
CA LEU A 312 -1.33 -19.25 -0.77
C LEU A 312 -1.47 -20.63 -1.42
N LEU A 313 -0.76 -21.64 -0.92
CA LEU A 313 -0.89 -23.03 -1.38
C LEU A 313 -2.31 -23.56 -1.15
N PHE A 314 -2.87 -23.35 0.05
CA PHE A 314 -4.27 -23.73 0.34
C PHE A 314 -5.26 -22.97 -0.54
N LYS A 315 -5.03 -21.70 -0.82
CA LYS A 315 -5.89 -20.89 -1.70
C LYS A 315 -5.85 -21.38 -3.14
N LYS A 316 -4.68 -21.80 -3.63
CA LYS A 316 -4.48 -22.36 -4.97
C LYS A 316 -5.06 -23.77 -5.11
N TYR A 317 -4.70 -24.69 -4.20
CA TYR A 317 -4.96 -26.12 -4.35
C TYR A 317 -6.15 -26.65 -3.54
N LYS A 318 -6.68 -25.87 -2.59
CA LYS A 318 -7.86 -26.13 -1.74
C LYS A 318 -7.73 -27.27 -0.73
N THR A 319 -6.94 -28.31 -1.00
CA THR A 319 -6.77 -29.47 -0.10
C THR A 319 -5.30 -29.84 0.08
N VAL A 320 -4.97 -30.40 1.24
CA VAL A 320 -3.61 -30.90 1.55
C VAL A 320 -3.20 -31.97 0.54
N ASP A 321 -4.08 -32.93 0.23
CA ASP A 321 -3.81 -34.00 -0.74
C ASP A 321 -3.40 -33.47 -2.11
N LYS A 322 -4.06 -32.38 -2.57
CA LYS A 322 -3.70 -31.73 -3.85
C LYS A 322 -2.36 -31.03 -3.76
N ILE A 323 -2.07 -30.33 -2.66
CA ILE A 323 -0.75 -29.73 -2.43
C ILE A 323 0.34 -30.82 -2.46
N GLN A 324 0.16 -31.91 -1.72
CA GLN A 324 1.11 -33.02 -1.68
C GLN A 324 1.29 -33.69 -3.05
N SER A 325 0.21 -33.88 -3.81
CA SER A 325 0.27 -34.44 -5.16
C SER A 325 1.11 -33.56 -6.10
N GLU A 326 0.92 -32.24 -6.04
CA GLU A 326 1.67 -31.29 -6.87
C GLU A 326 3.14 -31.19 -6.45
N LEU A 327 3.44 -31.22 -5.15
CA LEU A 327 4.82 -31.31 -4.66
C LEU A 327 5.51 -32.59 -5.14
N LYS A 328 4.82 -33.73 -5.08
CA LYS A 328 5.34 -35.00 -5.62
C LYS A 328 5.57 -34.92 -7.13
N LYS A 329 4.72 -34.21 -7.88
CA LYS A 329 4.97 -33.96 -9.31
C LYS A 329 6.25 -33.16 -9.50
N ILE A 330 6.43 -32.05 -8.79
CA ILE A 330 7.66 -31.22 -8.87
C ILE A 330 8.93 -32.03 -8.52
N ASP A 331 8.83 -32.92 -7.53
CA ASP A 331 9.94 -33.78 -7.11
C ASP A 331 10.24 -34.89 -8.14
N SER A 332 9.19 -35.53 -8.68
CA SER A 332 9.30 -36.59 -9.69
C SER A 332 9.63 -36.07 -11.10
N GLN A 333 9.29 -34.82 -11.39
CA GLN A 333 9.70 -34.06 -12.57
C GLN A 333 11.17 -33.62 -12.52
N GLY A 334 11.97 -34.17 -11.60
CA GLY A 334 13.42 -34.20 -11.72
C GLY A 334 13.95 -34.76 -13.05
N ASN A 335 13.09 -35.35 -13.90
CA ASN A 335 13.39 -35.70 -15.29
C ASN A 335 12.61 -34.90 -16.37
N GLU A 336 11.41 -34.35 -16.13
CA GLU A 336 10.67 -33.57 -17.15
C GLU A 336 9.68 -32.53 -16.52
N ILE A 337 10.10 -31.26 -16.51
CA ILE A 337 9.32 -29.99 -16.65
C ILE A 337 8.07 -29.76 -15.75
N CYS A 338 8.14 -28.86 -14.76
CA CYS A 338 7.52 -27.51 -14.75
C CYS A 338 7.75 -26.72 -13.41
N LEU A 339 7.68 -25.38 -13.49
CA LEU A 339 7.84 -24.37 -12.41
C LEU A 339 6.65 -24.31 -11.43
#